data_AF-A0A844MHA3-F1
#
_entry.id   AF-A0A844MHA3-F1
#
_cell.length_a   1.000
_cell.length_b   1.000
_cell.length_c   1.000
_cell.angle_alpha   90.00
_cell.angle_beta   90.00
_cell.angle_gamma   90.00
#
_symmetry.space_group_name_H-M   'P 1'
#
loop_
_entity.id
_entity.type
_entity.pdbx_description
1 polymer ?
#
loop_
_entity_poly.entity_id
_entity_poly.type
_entity_poly.pdbx_seq_one_letter_code
_entity_poly.pdbx_strand_id
1 'polypeptide(L)'
;MSQITNRVGKEYPSITDPRTNQYIPFPKGDLVKVLKAERVSWGLKERGEYIAEWYRRGYPDLPGGWKEYDLHHIKPREYGGMNDFDNIVPVLRQLHQDEFNVFWRNW
;
A
#
# COMPACT_ATOMS: atom_id res chain seq x y z
N MET A 1 22.08 2.46 -7.86
CA MET A 1 20.77 1.83 -8.12
C MET A 1 19.93 2.85 -8.84
N SER A 2 19.28 2.49 -9.96
CA SER A 2 18.40 3.42 -10.67
C SER A 2 17.14 3.66 -9.84
N GLN A 3 16.79 4.93 -9.61
CA GLN A 3 15.53 5.29 -8.96
C GLN A 3 14.35 4.90 -9.85
N ILE A 4 13.30 4.33 -9.27
CA ILE A 4 12.08 3.99 -10.00
C ILE A 4 11.25 5.26 -10.17
N THR A 5 10.99 5.65 -11.42
CA THR A 5 10.19 6.82 -11.77
C THR A 5 8.99 6.42 -12.61
N ASN A 6 7.86 7.10 -12.43
CA ASN A 6 6.70 6.94 -13.29
C ASN A 6 6.82 7.74 -14.61
N ARG A 7 5.76 7.78 -15.44
CA ARG A 7 5.79 8.41 -16.77
C ARG A 7 6.01 9.92 -16.76
N VAL A 8 5.81 10.57 -15.62
CA VAL A 8 6.01 12.02 -15.45
C VAL A 8 7.30 12.32 -14.68
N GLY A 9 8.17 11.33 -14.45
CA GLY A 9 9.44 11.50 -13.76
C GLY A 9 9.32 11.61 -12.24
N LYS A 10 8.15 11.38 -11.64
CA LYS A 10 8.02 11.32 -10.17
C LYS A 10 8.64 10.02 -9.66
N GLU A 11 9.56 10.16 -8.71
CA GLU A 11 10.21 9.04 -8.02
C GLU A 11 9.22 8.28 -7.13
N TYR A 12 9.46 6.98 -6.95
CA TYR A 12 8.67 6.16 -6.04
C TYR A 12 8.82 6.66 -4.60
N PRO A 13 7.73 6.80 -3.83
CA PRO A 13 7.80 7.42 -2.50
C PRO A 13 8.71 6.69 -1.51
N SER A 14 9.58 7.43 -0.83
CA SER A 14 10.45 6.93 0.26
C SER A 14 9.74 7.05 1.62
N ILE A 15 8.61 6.36 1.78
CA ILE A 15 7.81 6.36 3.01
C ILE A 15 8.16 5.12 3.84
N THR A 16 8.34 5.28 5.15
CA THR A 16 8.66 4.17 6.06
C THR A 16 7.44 3.31 6.35
N ASP A 17 7.58 2.00 6.23
CA ASP A 17 6.63 1.00 6.70
C ASP A 17 6.74 0.84 8.22
N PRO A 18 5.68 1.14 8.99
CA PRO A 18 5.73 1.06 10.45
C PRO A 18 5.88 -0.37 10.99
N ARG A 19 5.74 -1.41 10.16
CA ARG A 19 5.93 -2.81 10.56
C ARG A 19 7.40 -3.21 10.60
N THR A 20 8.17 -2.73 9.63
CA THR A 20 9.56 -3.17 9.39
C THR A 20 10.58 -2.07 9.66
N ASN A 21 10.14 -0.82 9.80
CA ASN A 21 10.98 0.36 9.89
C ASN A 21 11.92 0.54 8.67
N GLN A 22 11.51 0.00 7.52
CA GLN A 22 12.18 0.15 6.23
C GLN A 22 11.28 0.92 5.26
N TYR A 23 11.83 1.46 4.17
CA TYR A 23 11.00 2.06 3.13
C TYR A 23 10.08 1.02 2.51
N ILE A 24 8.84 1.43 2.21
CA ILE A 24 7.89 0.62 1.45
C ILE A 24 8.55 0.28 0.11
N PRO A 25 8.74 -1.00 -0.23
CA PRO A 25 9.44 -1.37 -1.44
C PRO A 25 8.57 -1.15 -2.67
N PHE A 26 9.19 -0.92 -3.82
CA PHE A 26 8.49 -1.03 -5.10
C PHE A 26 8.00 -2.48 -5.29
N PRO A 27 6.82 -2.71 -5.90
CA PRO A 27 6.28 -4.05 -6.12
C PRO A 27 7.24 -4.99 -6.83
N LYS A 28 7.25 -6.24 -6.39
CA LYS A 28 7.94 -7.32 -7.09
C LYS A 28 7.11 -7.84 -8.26
N GLY A 29 7.81 -8.30 -9.30
CA GLY A 29 7.23 -8.90 -10.50
C GLY A 29 6.58 -7.89 -11.44
N ASP A 30 5.97 -8.41 -12.51
CA ASP A 30 5.43 -7.56 -13.57
C ASP A 30 4.16 -6.81 -13.13
N LEU A 31 4.02 -5.61 -13.66
CA LEU A 31 2.87 -4.72 -13.46
C LEU A 31 1.97 -4.73 -14.70
N VAL A 32 1.45 -5.92 -15.01
CA VAL A 32 0.44 -6.12 -16.06
C VAL A 32 -0.95 -5.92 -15.46
N LYS A 33 -1.79 -5.12 -16.12
CA LYS A 33 -3.15 -4.87 -15.63
C LYS A 33 -4.00 -6.13 -15.71
N VAL A 34 -4.67 -6.45 -14.61
CA VAL A 34 -5.64 -7.55 -14.54
C VAL A 34 -7.08 -7.04 -14.75
N LEU A 35 -7.97 -7.94 -15.18
CA LEU A 35 -9.38 -7.61 -15.37
C LEU A 35 -10.02 -7.21 -14.03
N LYS A 36 -10.99 -6.30 -14.05
CA LYS A 36 -11.64 -5.83 -12.82
C LYS A 36 -12.27 -6.98 -12.01
N ALA A 37 -12.79 -8.00 -12.68
CA ALA A 37 -13.39 -9.19 -12.06
C ALA A 37 -12.36 -10.10 -11.35
N GLU A 38 -11.08 -9.97 -11.68
CA GLU A 38 -9.98 -10.76 -11.08
C GLU A 38 -9.37 -10.04 -9.86
N ARG A 39 -9.75 -8.79 -9.62
CA ARG A 39 -9.22 -7.99 -8.51
C ARG A 39 -9.91 -8.39 -7.21
N VAL A 40 -9.13 -8.58 -6.16
CA VAL A 40 -9.66 -8.77 -4.81
C VAL A 40 -10.56 -7.60 -4.39
N SER A 41 -11.62 -7.91 -3.65
CA SER A 41 -12.47 -6.90 -3.02
C SER A 41 -11.65 -6.05 -2.04
N TRP A 42 -12.07 -4.80 -1.88
CA TRP A 42 -11.48 -3.92 -0.87
C TRP A 42 -12.52 -2.91 -0.40
N GLY A 43 -12.93 -3.03 0.84
CA GLY A 43 -13.86 -2.14 1.51
C GLY A 43 -13.72 -2.24 3.03
N LEU A 44 -14.80 -1.91 3.74
CA LEU A 44 -14.80 -1.86 5.21
C LEU A 44 -14.50 -3.22 5.85
N LYS A 45 -14.96 -4.32 5.22
CA LYS A 45 -14.74 -5.69 5.70
C LYS A 45 -13.25 -6.05 5.66
N GLU A 46 -12.62 -5.95 4.50
CA GLU A 46 -11.20 -6.30 4.31
C GLU A 46 -10.29 -5.37 5.13
N ARG A 47 -10.67 -4.09 5.25
CA ARG A 47 -9.99 -3.15 6.15
C ARG A 47 -10.03 -3.63 7.60
N GLY A 48 -11.19 -4.08 8.08
CA GLY A 48 -11.35 -4.63 9.43
C GLY A 48 -10.55 -5.91 9.63
N GLU A 49 -10.53 -6.80 8.63
CA GLU A 49 -9.74 -8.04 8.65
C GLU A 49 -8.24 -7.78 8.76
N TYR A 50 -7.71 -6.80 7.99
CA TYR A 50 -6.31 -6.39 8.10
C TYR A 50 -5.97 -5.84 9.49
N ILE A 51 -6.83 -4.99 10.05
CA ILE A 51 -6.62 -4.41 11.38
C ILE A 51 -6.67 -5.47 12.47
N ALA A 52 -7.59 -6.42 12.38
CA ALA A 52 -7.62 -7.55 13.30
C ALA A 52 -6.33 -8.38 13.20
N GLU A 53 -5.81 -8.61 11.99
CA GLU A 53 -4.55 -9.31 11.78
C GLU A 53 -3.34 -8.54 12.34
N TRP A 54 -3.32 -7.21 12.20
CA TRP A 54 -2.31 -6.34 12.78
C TRP A 54 -2.15 -6.59 14.28
N TYR A 55 -3.27 -6.59 15.01
CA TYR A 55 -3.24 -6.86 16.45
C TYR A 55 -2.93 -8.32 16.78
N ARG A 56 -3.41 -9.29 15.99
CA ARG A 56 -3.06 -10.72 16.19
C ARG A 56 -1.56 -10.97 16.06
N ARG A 57 -0.87 -10.20 15.20
CA ARG A 57 0.59 -10.25 15.04
C ARG A 57 1.37 -9.51 16.11
N GLY A 58 0.68 -8.86 17.06
CA GLY A 58 1.30 -8.17 18.19
C GLY A 58 1.83 -6.77 17.87
N TYR A 59 1.42 -6.17 16.74
CA TYR A 59 1.81 -4.80 16.43
C TYR A 59 1.05 -3.80 17.34
N PRO A 60 1.71 -2.70 17.77
CA PRO A 60 1.10 -1.71 18.64
C PRO A 60 0.10 -0.82 17.88
N ASP A 61 -0.65 -0.01 18.62
CA ASP A 61 -1.45 1.05 18.02
C ASP A 61 -0.60 2.02 17.22
N LEU A 62 -1.13 2.43 16.07
CA LEU A 62 -0.52 3.48 15.26
C LEU A 62 -0.80 4.86 15.87
N PRO A 63 0.15 5.80 15.81
CA PRO A 63 -0.03 7.17 16.31
C PRO A 63 -1.30 7.85 15.77
N GLY A 64 -2.20 8.31 16.63
CA GLY A 64 -3.46 8.96 16.23
C GLY A 64 -4.59 8.00 15.82
N GLY A 65 -4.32 6.70 15.79
CA GLY A 65 -5.29 5.65 15.52
C GLY A 65 -5.64 5.48 14.04
N TRP A 66 -6.34 4.39 13.74
CA TRP A 66 -6.62 3.94 12.37
C TRP A 66 -7.36 4.93 11.48
N LYS A 67 -8.05 5.93 12.04
CA LYS A 67 -8.73 6.98 11.26
C LYS A 67 -7.75 7.85 10.46
N GLU A 68 -6.51 7.98 10.92
CA GLU A 68 -5.47 8.80 10.29
C GLU A 68 -4.75 8.07 9.15
N TYR A 69 -5.00 6.76 9.00
CA TYR A 69 -4.28 5.90 8.07
C TYR A 69 -5.19 5.36 6.96
N ASP A 70 -4.66 5.40 5.75
CA ASP A 70 -5.11 4.57 4.65
C ASP A 70 -4.25 3.30 4.61
N LEU A 71 -4.82 2.23 4.07
CA LEU A 71 -4.12 0.95 3.89
C LEU A 71 -3.67 0.83 2.44
N HIS A 72 -2.37 1.01 2.23
CA HIS A 72 -1.74 1.01 0.93
C HIS A 72 -1.39 -0.41 0.49
N HIS A 73 -1.91 -0.86 -0.66
CA HIS A 73 -1.39 -2.06 -1.31
C HIS A 73 -0.05 -1.74 -1.96
N ILE A 74 1.03 -2.39 -1.52
CA ILE A 74 2.37 -2.29 -2.11
C ILE A 74 2.26 -2.55 -3.61
N LYS A 75 1.87 -3.78 -3.99
CA LYS A 75 1.43 -4.09 -5.35
C LYS A 75 -0.06 -3.72 -5.46
N PRO A 76 -0.45 -2.73 -6.28
CA PRO A 76 -1.85 -2.36 -6.42
C PRO A 76 -2.69 -3.50 -6.99
N ARG A 77 -3.96 -3.55 -6.58
CA ARG A 77 -4.93 -4.56 -7.07
C ARG A 77 -5.11 -4.54 -8.58
N GLU A 78 -4.96 -3.38 -9.21
CA GLU A 78 -5.07 -3.28 -10.67
C GLU A 78 -3.97 -4.05 -11.42
N TYR A 79 -2.87 -4.35 -10.75
CA TYR A 79 -1.75 -5.13 -11.26
C TYR A 79 -1.69 -6.54 -10.66
N GLY A 80 -2.78 -7.03 -10.06
CA GLY A 80 -2.84 -8.36 -9.45
C GLY A 80 -2.31 -8.43 -8.02
N GLY A 81 -2.22 -7.30 -7.32
CA GLY A 81 -1.96 -7.29 -5.89
C GLY A 81 -3.13 -7.86 -5.07
N MET A 82 -2.81 -8.67 -4.07
CA MET A 82 -3.77 -9.37 -3.21
C MET A 82 -3.89 -8.71 -1.83
N ASN A 83 -4.84 -9.14 -1.02
CA ASN A 83 -5.06 -8.62 0.35
C ASN A 83 -4.17 -9.29 1.40
N ASP A 84 -3.07 -9.93 1.00
CA ASP A 84 -2.11 -10.52 1.92
C ASP A 84 -1.56 -9.44 2.85
N PHE A 85 -1.39 -9.78 4.14
CA PHE A 85 -0.92 -8.83 5.15
C PHE A 85 0.37 -8.14 4.70
N ASP A 86 1.33 -8.89 4.15
CA ASP A 86 2.63 -8.35 3.75
C ASP A 86 2.54 -7.40 2.54
N ASN A 87 1.48 -7.51 1.71
CA ASN A 87 1.22 -6.61 0.59
C ASN A 87 0.46 -5.33 0.98
N ILE A 88 0.03 -5.17 2.24
CA ILE A 88 -0.69 -3.98 2.69
C ILE A 88 0.09 -3.28 3.80
N VAL A 89 0.26 -1.96 3.69
CA VAL A 89 0.97 -1.11 4.65
C VAL A 89 0.06 0.02 5.11
N PRO A 90 -0.06 0.31 6.42
CA PRO A 90 -0.72 1.53 6.86
C PRO A 90 0.16 2.74 6.56
N VAL A 91 -0.41 3.72 5.87
CA VAL A 91 0.24 4.99 5.52
C VAL A 91 -0.66 6.13 5.96
N LEU A 92 -0.09 7.18 6.54
CA LEU A 92 -0.85 8.39 6.87
C LEU A 92 -1.62 8.86 5.65
N ARG A 93 -2.91 9.16 5.82
CA ARG A 93 -3.82 9.49 4.72
C ARG A 93 -3.26 10.57 3.80
N GLN A 94 -2.71 11.64 4.37
CA GLN A 94 -2.13 12.75 3.59
C GLN A 94 -0.99 12.25 2.69
N LEU A 95 -0.03 11.51 3.26
CA LEU A 95 1.09 10.95 2.52
C LEU A 95 0.63 9.95 1.45
N HIS A 96 -0.35 9.11 1.78
CA HIS A 96 -0.90 8.17 0.81
C HIS A 96 -1.52 8.89 -0.40
N GLN A 97 -2.23 9.99 -0.16
CA GLN A 97 -2.90 10.77 -1.20
C GLN A 97 -1.95 11.63 -2.04
N ASP A 98 -0.95 12.25 -1.42
CA ASP A 98 -0.01 13.16 -2.11
C ASP A 98 1.13 12.41 -2.82
N GLU A 99 1.51 11.25 -2.29
CA GLU A 99 2.66 10.50 -2.78
C GLU A 99 2.24 9.27 -3.58
N PHE A 100 1.66 8.26 -2.94
CA PHE A 100 1.36 6.98 -3.61
C PHE A 100 0.26 7.12 -4.66
N ASN A 101 -0.85 7.79 -4.36
CA ASN A 101 -1.92 7.98 -5.33
C ASN A 101 -1.45 8.79 -6.55
N VAL A 102 -0.60 9.81 -6.35
CA VAL A 102 -0.03 10.60 -7.45
C VAL A 102 0.97 9.79 -8.27
N PHE A 103 1.80 8.97 -7.61
CA PHE A 103 2.74 8.08 -8.30
C PHE A 103 2.00 7.10 -9.21
N TRP A 104 1.06 6.32 -8.66
CA TRP A 104 0.35 5.26 -9.36
C TRP A 104 -0.62 5.77 -10.44
N ARG A 105 -1.19 6.97 -10.25
CA ARG A 105 -2.01 7.61 -11.29
C ARG A 105 -1.24 7.84 -12.59
N ASN A 106 0.08 8.02 -12.51
CA ASN A 106 0.95 8.31 -13.66
C ASN A 106 1.92 7.15 -13.98
N TRP A 107 1.70 5.95 -13.46
CA TRP A 107 2.48 4.74 -13.77
C TRP A 107 2.18 4.19 -15.17
#